data_AF-A0A2V6ZLC1-F1
#
_entry.id   AF-A0A2V6ZLC1-F1
#
_cell.length_a   1.000
_cell.length_b   1.000
_cell.length_c   1.000
_cell.angle_alpha   90.00
_cell.angle_beta   90.00
_cell.angle_gamma   90.00
#
_symmetry.space_group_name_H-M   'P 1'
#
loop_
_entity.id
_entity.type
_entity.pdbx_description
1 polymer ?
#
loop_
_entity_poly.entity_id
_entity_poly.type
_entity_poly.pdbx_seq_one_letter_code
_entity_poly.pdbx_strand_id
1 'polypeptide(L)'
;MSLPDMRRQGYLILAADLSVKYLAPARSGDTLDIVTYVREIRGARSIWIQEIREATSQRLLVTAEVTGAFATEDGRPARVPASFREKLMALCVPDAAVAEGK
;
A
#
# COMPACT_ATOMS: atom_id res chain seq x y z
N MET A 1 6.49 11.73 -6.96
CA MET A 1 7.78 11.10 -7.35
C MET A 1 7.38 9.82 -8.05
N SER A 2 7.70 9.69 -9.33
CA SER A 2 7.31 8.54 -10.14
C SER A 2 8.30 7.38 -9.97
N LEU A 3 7.91 6.15 -10.32
CA LEU A 3 8.81 4.99 -10.29
C LEU A 3 10.09 5.21 -11.15
N PRO A 4 10.02 5.82 -12.36
CA PRO A 4 11.22 6.20 -13.10
C PRO A 4 12.12 7.19 -12.36
N ASP A 5 11.57 8.14 -11.59
CA ASP A 5 12.39 9.08 -10.80
C ASP A 5 13.16 8.36 -9.70
N MET A 6 12.54 7.36 -9.07
CA MET A 6 13.15 6.54 -8.01
C MET A 6 14.33 5.74 -8.56
N ARG A 7 14.14 5.09 -9.72
CA ARG A 7 15.20 4.36 -10.42
C ARG A 7 16.40 5.25 -10.74
N ARG A 8 16.16 6.45 -11.29
CA ARG A 8 17.25 7.42 -11.56
C ARG A 8 18.00 7.87 -10.31
N GLN A 9 17.41 7.73 -9.13
CA GLN A 9 18.05 8.01 -7.84
C GLN A 9 18.68 6.76 -7.19
N GLY A 10 18.71 5.63 -7.90
CA GLY A 10 19.41 4.41 -7.49
C GLY A 10 18.60 3.47 -6.58
N TYR A 11 17.28 3.62 -6.51
CA TYR A 11 16.44 2.78 -5.67
C TYR A 11 15.10 2.37 -6.30
N LEU A 12 14.56 1.29 -5.77
CA LEU A 12 13.29 0.65 -6.15
C LEU A 12 12.35 0.60 -4.95
N ILE A 13 11.05 0.50 -5.22
CA ILE A 13 10.05 0.06 -4.25
C ILE A 13 9.36 -1.19 -4.79
N LEU A 14 9.24 -2.20 -3.94
CA LEU A 14 8.77 -3.53 -4.29
C LEU A 14 7.66 -3.95 -3.33
N ALA A 15 6.65 -4.68 -3.82
CA ALA A 15 5.75 -5.42 -2.93
C ALA A 15 6.47 -6.71 -2.50
N ALA A 16 6.89 -6.77 -1.24
CA ALA A 16 7.66 -7.89 -0.69
C ALA A 16 6.77 -8.97 -0.06
N ASP A 17 5.57 -8.60 0.40
CA ASP A 17 4.56 -9.51 0.92
C ASP A 17 3.16 -8.92 0.69
N LEU A 18 2.17 -9.79 0.51
CA LEU A 18 0.78 -9.41 0.27
C LEU A 18 -0.16 -10.40 0.94
N SER A 19 -0.98 -9.90 1.86
CA SER A 19 -2.08 -10.64 2.51
C SER A 19 -3.41 -10.04 2.09
N VAL A 20 -4.33 -10.86 1.55
CA VAL A 20 -5.62 -10.40 1.02
C VAL A 20 -6.75 -11.27 1.56
N LYS A 21 -7.83 -10.64 2.02
CA LYS A 21 -9.09 -11.29 2.39
C LYS A 21 -10.21 -10.80 1.49
N TYR A 22 -10.83 -11.73 0.76
CA TYR A 22 -12.02 -11.49 -0.06
C TYR A 22 -13.26 -11.78 0.78
N LEU A 23 -13.99 -10.72 1.16
CA LEU A 23 -15.14 -10.78 2.06
C LEU A 23 -16.45 -10.96 1.29
N ALA A 24 -16.55 -10.35 0.10
CA ALA A 24 -17.71 -10.47 -0.77
C ALA A 24 -17.28 -10.35 -2.25
N PRO A 25 -18.00 -10.99 -3.18
CA PRO A 25 -17.68 -10.88 -4.61
C PRO A 25 -18.11 -9.52 -5.16
N ALA A 26 -17.26 -8.93 -6.01
CA ALA A 26 -17.67 -7.93 -6.99
C ALA A 26 -18.26 -8.62 -8.23
N ARG A 27 -19.11 -7.92 -8.98
CA ARG A 27 -19.72 -8.37 -10.23
C ARG A 27 -19.22 -7.54 -11.41
N SER A 28 -19.37 -8.10 -12.61
CA SER A 28 -19.02 -7.38 -13.84
C SER A 28 -19.88 -6.13 -13.98
N GLY A 29 -19.23 -5.00 -14.19
CA GLY A 29 -19.88 -3.69 -14.27
C GLY A 29 -19.93 -2.92 -12.95
N ASP A 30 -19.53 -3.53 -11.82
CA ASP A 30 -19.40 -2.81 -10.57
C ASP A 30 -18.27 -1.79 -10.66
N THR A 31 -18.53 -0.57 -10.17
CA THR A 31 -17.47 0.41 -9.91
C THR A 31 -16.96 0.22 -8.49
N LEU A 32 -15.64 0.07 -8.34
CA LEU A 32 -15.00 -0.16 -7.05
C LEU A 32 -14.07 0.98 -6.69
N ASP A 33 -14.11 1.39 -5.43
CA ASP A 33 -13.16 2.34 -4.84
C ASP A 33 -12.07 1.55 -4.11
N ILE A 34 -10.81 1.91 -4.34
CA ILE A 34 -9.66 1.37 -3.61
C ILE A 34 -9.13 2.47 -2.70
N VAL A 35 -9.37 2.33 -1.41
CA VAL A 35 -8.83 3.21 -0.38
C VAL A 35 -7.51 2.63 0.09
N THR A 36 -6.43 3.41 0.03
CA THR A 36 -5.08 2.99 0.46
C THR A 36 -4.53 3.99 1.46
N TYR A 37 -3.96 3.47 2.55
CA TYR A 37 -3.24 4.28 3.54
C TYR A 37 -1.98 3.56 4.02
N VAL A 38 -1.05 4.33 4.57
CA VAL A 38 0.21 3.81 5.12
C VAL A 38 0.06 3.62 6.62
N ARG A 39 0.22 2.39 7.11
CA ARG A 39 0.20 2.12 8.55
C ARG A 39 1.53 2.48 9.21
N GLU A 40 2.64 2.10 8.58
CA GLU A 40 3.99 2.32 9.13
C GLU A 40 5.04 2.45 8.02
N ILE A 41 6.07 3.27 8.26
CA ILE A 41 7.31 3.28 7.46
C ILE A 41 8.49 3.18 8.40
N ARG A 42 9.28 2.11 8.29
CA ARG A 42 10.43 1.86 9.16
C ARG A 42 11.60 1.24 8.40
N GLY A 43 12.75 1.90 8.48
CA GLY A 43 13.98 1.41 7.85
C GLY A 43 13.84 1.30 6.34
N ALA A 44 13.85 0.06 5.81
CA ALA A 44 13.62 -0.27 4.41
C ALA A 44 12.19 -0.77 4.13
N ARG A 45 11.35 -0.91 5.17
CA ARG A 45 10.01 -1.50 5.09
C ARG A 45 8.94 -0.41 5.20
N SER A 46 7.82 -0.64 4.53
CA SER A 46 6.56 0.11 4.68
C SER A 46 5.40 -0.87 4.75
N ILE A 47 4.37 -0.54 5.51
CA ILE A 47 3.12 -1.28 5.55
C ILE A 47 2.00 -0.43 4.99
N TRP A 48 1.28 -1.00 4.03
CA TRP A 48 0.14 -0.39 3.37
C TRP A 48 -1.09 -1.22 3.67
N ILE A 49 -2.20 -0.56 3.94
CA ILE A 49 -3.49 -1.21 4.09
C ILE A 49 -4.37 -0.72 2.95
N GLN A 50 -5.11 -1.66 2.37
CA GLN A 50 -6.05 -1.38 1.31
C GLN A 50 -7.41 -1.93 1.65
N GLU A 51 -8.43 -1.15 1.33
CA GLU A 51 -9.83 -1.52 1.40
C GLU A 51 -10.44 -1.32 0.02
N ILE A 52 -11.05 -2.38 -0.52
CA ILE A 52 -11.77 -2.31 -1.78
C ILE A 52 -13.26 -2.32 -1.47
N ARG A 53 -13.96 -1.29 -1.91
CA ARG A 53 -15.37 -1.04 -1.61
C ARG A 53 -16.15 -0.88 -2.91
N GLU A 54 -17.41 -1.30 -2.90
CA GLU A 54 -18.34 -0.93 -3.97
C GLU A 54 -18.61 0.57 -3.90
N ALA A 55 -18.41 1.30 -5.00
CA ALA A 55 -18.43 2.77 -4.98
C ALA A 55 -19.81 3.34 -4.58
N THR A 56 -20.91 2.70 -5.02
CA THR A 56 -22.27 3.17 -4.74
C THR A 56 -22.71 2.89 -3.30
N SER A 57 -22.49 1.67 -2.81
CA SER A 57 -22.99 1.23 -1.50
C SER A 57 -21.97 1.42 -0.37
N GLN A 58 -20.69 1.65 -0.72
CA GLN A 58 -19.54 1.64 0.18
C GLN A 58 -19.33 0.32 0.94
N ARG A 59 -20.00 -0.75 0.49
CA ARG A 59 -19.85 -2.10 1.05
C ARG A 59 -18.42 -2.58 0.84
N LEU A 60 -17.81 -3.04 1.93
CA LEU A 60 -16.45 -3.60 1.92
C LEU A 60 -16.44 -4.98 1.25
N LEU A 61 -15.60 -5.14 0.24
CA LEU A 61 -15.49 -6.38 -0.54
C LEU A 61 -14.17 -7.08 -0.29
N VAL A 62 -13.08 -6.33 -0.14
CA VAL A 62 -11.73 -6.88 0.06
C VAL A 62 -10.97 -6.03 1.06
N THR A 63 -10.16 -6.69 1.87
CA THR A 63 -9.10 -6.04 2.63
C THR A 63 -7.74 -6.63 2.30
N ALA A 64 -6.71 -5.79 2.28
CA ALA A 64 -5.35 -6.23 2.04
C ALA A 64 -4.35 -5.50 2.94
N GLU A 65 -3.30 -6.22 3.32
CA GLU A 65 -2.06 -5.66 3.87
C GLU A 65 -0.93 -5.93 2.89
N VAL A 66 -0.26 -4.87 2.44
CA VAL A 66 0.90 -4.94 1.55
C VAL A 66 2.14 -4.52 2.31
N THR A 67 3.16 -5.39 2.33
CA THR A 67 4.49 -4.98 2.78
C THR A 67 5.28 -4.45 1.60
N GLY A 68 5.59 -3.16 1.61
CA GLY A 68 6.51 -2.54 0.66
C GLY A 68 7.96 -2.60 1.16
N ALA A 69 8.91 -2.88 0.28
CA ALA A 69 10.34 -2.84 0.56
C ALA A 69 11.05 -1.87 -0.39
N PHE A 70 11.93 -1.04 0.18
CA PHE A 70 12.86 -0.21 -0.57
C PHE A 70 14.15 -0.99 -0.78
N ALA A 71 14.67 -0.94 -2.00
CA ALA A 71 15.88 -1.63 -2.37
C ALA A 71 16.76 -0.78 -3.28
N THR A 72 18.06 -1.08 -3.36
CA THR A 72 18.93 -0.61 -4.44
C THR A 72 18.49 -1.23 -5.77
N GLU A 73 18.99 -0.72 -6.90
CA GLU A 73 18.71 -1.35 -8.21
C GLU A 73 19.13 -2.82 -8.28
N ASP A 74 20.17 -3.21 -7.54
CA ASP A 74 20.62 -4.61 -7.40
C ASP A 74 19.75 -5.47 -6.45
N GLY A 75 18.64 -4.92 -5.95
CA GLY A 75 17.67 -5.64 -5.11
C GLY A 75 18.03 -5.75 -3.62
N ARG A 76 19.07 -5.05 -3.13
CA ARG A 76 19.44 -5.08 -1.71
C ARG A 76 18.58 -4.10 -0.90
N PRO A 77 18.07 -4.48 0.29
CA PRO A 77 17.29 -3.56 1.13
C PRO A 77 18.01 -2.23 1.38
N ALA A 78 17.31 -1.13 1.11
CA ALA A 78 17.82 0.23 1.24
C ALA A 78 16.90 1.05 2.13
N ARG A 79 17.45 1.96 2.92
CA ARG A 79 16.65 2.84 3.78
C ARG A 79 15.74 3.71 2.92
N VAL A 80 14.50 3.90 3.36
CA VAL A 80 13.55 4.80 2.70
C VAL A 80 14.15 6.21 2.60
N PRO A 81 14.26 6.80 1.40
CA PRO A 81 14.73 8.17 1.21
C PRO A 81 13.87 9.18 1.98
N ALA A 82 14.47 10.21 2.56
CA ALA A 82 13.77 11.20 3.38
C ALA A 82 12.63 11.88 2.60
N SER A 83 12.90 12.30 1.37
CA SER A 83 11.91 12.95 0.48
C SER A 83 10.72 12.05 0.11
N PHE A 84 10.91 10.72 0.17
CA PHE A 84 9.82 9.76 -0.04
C PHE A 84 9.04 9.55 1.25
N ARG A 85 9.74 9.38 2.38
CA ARG A 85 9.13 9.26 3.71
C ARG A 85 8.23 10.46 4.01
N GLU A 86 8.70 11.68 3.78
CA GLU A 86 7.94 12.91 4.00
C GLU A 86 6.61 12.93 3.22
N LYS A 87 6.63 12.52 1.94
CA LYS A 87 5.42 12.46 1.11
C LYS A 87 4.43 11.42 1.59
N LEU A 88 4.92 10.26 2.05
CA LEU A 88 4.05 9.21 2.56
C LEU A 88 3.53 9.48 3.97
N MET A 89 4.22 10.27 4.77
CA MET A 89 3.73 10.65 6.10
C MET A 89 2.39 11.39 6.04
N ALA A 90 2.10 12.10 4.94
CA ALA A 90 0.78 12.71 4.72
C ALA A 90 -0.34 11.68 4.47
N LEU A 91 0.02 10.45 4.10
CA LEU A 91 -0.88 9.31 3.89
C LEU A 91 -0.85 8.34 5.09
N CYS A 92 -0.09 8.66 6.14
CA CYS A 92 0.01 7.81 7.30
C CYS A 92 -1.24 7.92 8.16
N VAL A 93 -1.86 6.77 8.41
CA VAL A 93 -2.92 6.62 9.41
C VAL A 93 -2.42 5.61 10.43
N PRO A 94 -1.81 6.09 11.55
CA PRO A 94 -1.31 5.21 12.61
C PRO A 94 -2.43 4.33 13.16
N ASP A 95 -2.08 3.11 13.59
CA ASP A 95 -2.99 2.12 14.18
C ASP A 95 -4.18 1.69 13.31
N ALA A 96 -4.15 2.02 12.02
CA ALA A 96 -5.19 1.59 11.12
C ALA A 96 -5.13 0.07 10.96
N ALA A 97 -6.11 -0.60 11.58
CA ALA A 97 -6.30 -2.02 11.49
C ALA A 97 -6.87 -2.38 10.12
N VAL A 98 -6.50 -3.55 9.60
CA VAL A 98 -7.19 -4.13 8.46
C VAL A 98 -8.64 -4.31 8.86
N ALA A 99 -9.57 -3.63 8.19
CA ALA A 99 -10.98 -3.74 8.52
C ALA A 99 -11.43 -5.21 8.50
N GLU A 100 -12.11 -5.65 9.55
CA GLU A 100 -12.67 -7.00 9.62
C GLU A 100 -14.03 -7.01 8.92
N GLY A 101 -14.23 -7.97 8.01
CA GLY A 101 -15.54 -8.18 7.42
C GLY A 101 -16.53 -8.63 8.49
N LYS A 102 -17.70 -7.98 8.55
CA LYS A 102 -18.84 -8.45 9.35
C LYS A 102 -19.50 -9.66 8.72
#